data_AF-A0A7S1I9E3-F1
#
_entry.id   AF-A0A7S1I9E3-F1
#
_cell.length_a   1.000
_cell.length_b   1.000
_cell.length_c   1.000
_cell.angle_alpha   90.00
_cell.angle_beta   90.00
_cell.angle_gamma   90.00
#
_symmetry.space_group_name_H-M   'P 1'
#
loop_
_entity.id
_entity.type
_entity.pdbx_description
1 polymer ?
#
loop_
_entity_poly.entity_id
_entity_poly.type
_entity_poly.pdbx_seq_one_letter_code
_entity_poly.pdbx_strand_id
1 'polypeptide(L)'
;VAGKTRTPVKWTDQMLKDAPFRKDFTVVIARDPRPDEAVKAFRKENNIQVAGGNIPEPIMDLKELTNLGQGVMPVYRQQYSKATPIQSQVWPIALGGRDCIGLSETGSGKTLAYSLPALFHLQEQLKAAA
;
A
#
# COMPACT_ATOMS: atom_id res chain seq x y z
N VAL A 1 -27.55 -34.80 1.25
CA VAL A 1 -27.80 -33.48 1.89
C VAL A 1 -27.41 -32.42 0.88
N ALA A 2 -28.39 -31.91 0.12
CA ALA A 2 -28.14 -31.02 -1.02
C ALA A 2 -27.58 -29.67 -0.55
N GLY A 3 -26.46 -29.25 -1.16
CA GLY A 3 -25.77 -28.01 -0.82
C GLY A 3 -26.67 -26.81 -1.06
N LYS A 4 -26.84 -25.98 -0.02
CA LYS A 4 -27.56 -24.71 -0.11
C LYS A 4 -26.98 -23.88 -1.26
N THR A 5 -27.83 -23.53 -2.22
CA THR A 5 -27.50 -22.65 -3.35
C THR A 5 -26.91 -21.34 -2.80
N ARG A 6 -25.69 -20.97 -3.21
CA ARG A 6 -25.03 -19.74 -2.76
C ARG A 6 -25.90 -18.54 -3.12
N THR A 7 -26.15 -17.64 -2.17
CA THR A 7 -26.84 -16.39 -2.45
C THR A 7 -26.06 -15.60 -3.50
N PRO A 8 -26.67 -15.19 -4.62
CA PRO A 8 -25.99 -14.41 -5.64
C PRO A 8 -25.54 -13.06 -5.07
N VAL A 9 -24.30 -12.68 -5.39
CA VAL A 9 -23.74 -11.39 -4.97
C VAL A 9 -24.51 -10.26 -5.63
N LYS A 10 -25.04 -9.33 -4.82
CA LYS A 10 -25.73 -8.13 -5.32
C LYS A 10 -24.69 -7.05 -5.65
N TRP A 11 -24.31 -6.97 -6.91
CA TRP A 11 -23.45 -5.91 -7.45
C TRP A 11 -24.26 -4.64 -7.78
N THR A 12 -24.93 -4.05 -6.80
CA THR A 12 -25.73 -2.83 -7.02
C THR A 12 -25.02 -1.61 -6.47
N ASP A 13 -24.82 -0.58 -7.31
CA ASP A 13 -24.16 0.69 -6.97
C ASP A 13 -24.86 1.50 -5.87
N GLN A 14 -26.05 1.09 -5.46
CA GLN A 14 -26.88 1.79 -4.48
C GLN A 14 -26.19 1.94 -3.11
N MET A 15 -25.31 0.99 -2.71
CA MET A 15 -24.63 1.02 -1.40
C MET A 15 -23.44 1.99 -1.34
N LEU A 16 -22.91 2.47 -2.47
CA LEU A 16 -21.72 3.34 -2.53
C LEU A 16 -22.07 4.82 -2.68
N LYS A 17 -23.34 5.17 -2.90
CA LYS A 17 -23.76 6.55 -3.18
C LYS A 17 -23.77 7.45 -1.94
N ASP A 18 -23.96 6.86 -0.76
CA ASP A 18 -24.22 7.62 0.47
C ASP A 18 -22.93 8.00 1.22
N ALA A 19 -21.77 7.44 0.84
CA ALA A 19 -20.46 7.79 1.40
C ALA A 19 -19.34 7.56 0.36
N PRO A 20 -18.69 8.61 -0.17
CA PRO A 20 -17.58 8.44 -1.10
C PRO A 20 -16.39 7.75 -0.40
N PHE A 21 -16.05 6.53 -0.84
CA PHE A 21 -14.89 5.80 -0.33
C PHE A 21 -13.62 6.27 -1.04
N ARG A 22 -12.79 7.05 -0.33
CA ARG A 22 -11.53 7.56 -0.89
C ARG A 22 -10.48 6.44 -0.94
N LYS A 23 -9.86 6.22 -2.09
CA LYS A 23 -8.83 5.17 -2.27
C LYS A 23 -7.40 5.71 -2.46
N ASP A 24 -7.24 6.91 -3.00
CA ASP A 24 -5.92 7.48 -3.29
C ASP A 24 -5.43 8.39 -2.15
N PHE A 25 -4.32 7.95 -1.58
CA PHE A 25 -3.59 8.59 -0.50
C PHE A 25 -2.11 8.80 -0.84
N THR A 26 -1.74 8.81 -2.11
CA THR A 26 -0.35 9.05 -2.56
C THR A 26 0.25 10.35 -2.04
N VAL A 27 -0.58 11.34 -1.66
CA VAL A 27 -0.19 12.59 -1.01
C VAL A 27 0.67 12.41 0.25
N VAL A 28 0.59 11.25 0.93
CA VAL A 28 1.44 10.96 2.11
C VAL A 28 2.87 10.57 1.75
N ILE A 29 3.18 10.48 0.45
CA ILE A 29 4.49 10.17 -0.10
C ILE A 29 5.07 11.47 -0.67
N ALA A 30 5.96 12.11 0.08
CA ALA A 30 6.64 13.33 -0.34
C ALA A 30 8.03 13.01 -0.88
N ARG A 31 8.18 13.13 -2.20
CA ARG A 31 9.47 12.99 -2.89
C ARG A 31 9.42 13.66 -4.25
N ASP A 32 10.60 14.03 -4.74
CA ASP A 32 10.77 14.36 -6.15
C ASP A 32 10.77 13.09 -7.01
N PRO A 33 10.22 13.14 -8.23
CA PRO A 33 10.34 12.05 -9.19
C PRO A 33 11.79 11.69 -9.43
N ARG A 34 12.10 10.39 -9.51
CA ARG A 34 13.46 9.92 -9.77
C ARG A 34 13.65 9.53 -11.23
N PRO A 35 14.88 9.60 -11.76
CA PRO A 35 15.18 9.01 -13.05
C PRO A 35 14.86 7.51 -13.07
N ASP A 36 14.33 7.04 -14.20
CA ASP A 36 13.99 5.63 -14.41
C ASP A 36 15.17 4.69 -14.15
N GLU A 37 16.39 5.12 -14.48
CA GLU A 37 17.62 4.37 -14.25
C GLU A 37 17.85 4.11 -12.76
N ALA A 38 17.63 5.12 -11.91
CA ALA A 38 17.79 5.01 -10.46
C ALA A 38 16.73 4.05 -9.87
N VAL A 39 15.49 4.13 -10.36
CA VAL A 39 14.40 3.23 -9.96
C VAL A 39 14.68 1.79 -10.37
N LYS A 40 15.16 1.57 -11.60
CA LYS A 40 15.55 0.25 -12.11
C LYS A 40 16.75 -0.31 -11.34
N ALA A 41 17.74 0.52 -11.03
CA ALA A 41 18.90 0.13 -10.24
C ALA A 41 18.49 -0.34 -8.84
N PHE A 42 17.66 0.44 -8.14
CA PHE A 42 17.15 0.06 -6.82
C PHE A 42 16.36 -1.25 -6.85
N ARG A 43 15.46 -1.42 -7.84
CA ARG A 43 14.71 -2.66 -8.01
C ARG A 43 15.63 -3.85 -8.25
N LYS A 44 16.65 -3.70 -9.09
CA LYS A 44 17.65 -4.73 -9.37
C LYS A 44 18.45 -5.10 -8.12
N GLU A 45 18.95 -4.11 -7.38
CA GLU A 45 19.73 -4.30 -6.15
C GLU A 45 18.93 -5.06 -5.09
N ASN A 46 17.63 -4.78 -4.99
CA ASN A 46 16.74 -5.38 -3.99
C ASN A 46 15.98 -6.61 -4.49
N ASN A 47 16.35 -7.17 -5.67
CA ASN A 47 15.68 -8.31 -6.30
C ASN A 47 14.15 -8.13 -6.46
N ILE A 48 13.72 -6.90 -6.72
CA ILE A 48 12.31 -6.55 -6.94
C ILE A 48 11.99 -6.68 -8.43
N GLN A 49 11.03 -7.54 -8.75
CA GLN A 49 10.43 -7.66 -10.07
C GLN A 49 9.01 -7.10 -10.04
N VAL A 50 8.62 -6.40 -11.10
CA VAL A 50 7.31 -5.77 -11.21
C VAL A 50 6.68 -6.11 -12.55
N ALA A 51 5.37 -6.36 -12.55
CA ALA A 51 4.58 -6.64 -13.74
C ALA A 51 3.23 -5.89 -13.67
N GLY A 52 2.83 -5.29 -14.78
CA GLY A 52 1.63 -4.42 -14.88
C GLY A 52 1.93 -2.99 -15.34
N GLY A 53 0.89 -2.19 -15.49
CA GLY A 53 0.98 -0.80 -15.97
C GLY A 53 1.16 0.24 -14.85
N ASN A 54 1.84 1.34 -15.19
CA ASN A 54 1.98 2.55 -14.37
C ASN A 54 2.37 2.29 -12.90
N ILE A 55 3.33 1.39 -12.66
CA ILE A 55 3.70 0.95 -11.32
C ILE A 55 4.52 2.04 -10.61
N PRO A 56 4.04 2.59 -9.48
CA PRO A 56 4.76 3.61 -8.73
C PRO A 56 6.17 3.19 -8.35
N GLU A 57 7.07 4.17 -8.26
CA GLU A 57 8.42 3.94 -7.77
C GLU A 57 8.41 3.42 -6.33
N PRO A 58 9.35 2.56 -5.94
CA PRO A 58 9.47 2.10 -4.56
C PRO A 58 9.85 3.25 -3.62
N ILE A 59 9.47 3.12 -2.35
CA ILE A 59 9.99 3.95 -1.26
C ILE A 59 11.45 3.58 -1.03
N MET A 60 12.36 4.56 -1.07
CA MET A 60 13.80 4.31 -0.88
C MET A 60 14.30 4.85 0.46
N ASP A 61 13.64 5.90 0.98
CA ASP A 61 13.83 6.49 2.29
C ASP A 61 12.49 6.56 3.05
N LEU A 62 12.49 6.14 4.32
CA LEU A 62 11.31 6.21 5.20
C LEU A 62 10.85 7.66 5.47
N LYS A 63 11.68 8.67 5.22
CA LYS A 63 11.32 10.09 5.31
C LYS A 63 10.34 10.52 4.23
N GLU A 64 10.27 9.79 3.12
CA GLU A 64 9.26 10.02 2.08
C GLU A 64 7.84 9.86 2.64
N LEU A 65 7.67 9.11 3.72
CA LEU A 65 6.38 8.83 4.35
C LEU A 65 6.07 9.88 5.43
N THR A 66 5.48 11.01 5.03
CA THR A 66 5.37 12.22 5.86
C THR A 66 4.15 12.28 6.76
N ASN A 67 3.09 11.51 6.46
CA ASN A 67 1.87 11.46 7.29
C ASN A 67 1.29 10.05 7.44
N LEU A 68 2.10 9.01 7.23
CA LEU A 68 1.67 7.63 7.34
C LEU A 68 1.84 7.13 8.78
N GLY A 69 0.76 6.60 9.37
CA GLY A 69 0.81 5.82 10.61
C GLY A 69 1.54 6.52 11.76
N GLN A 70 1.06 7.69 12.20
CA GLN A 70 1.68 8.48 13.28
C GLN A 70 1.96 7.69 14.57
N GLY A 71 1.22 6.61 14.85
CA GLY A 71 1.52 5.68 15.95
C GLY A 71 2.50 4.55 15.60
N VAL A 72 2.51 4.06 14.37
CA VAL A 72 3.30 2.89 13.95
C VAL A 72 4.70 3.28 13.44
N MET A 73 4.78 4.32 12.62
CA MET A 73 6.03 4.73 11.96
C MET A 73 7.13 5.20 12.93
N PRO A 74 6.84 5.88 14.06
CA PRO A 74 7.90 6.20 15.04
C PRO A 74 8.58 4.96 15.60
N VAL A 75 7.80 3.94 16.00
CA VAL A 75 8.32 2.67 16.52
C VAL A 75 9.06 1.90 15.42
N TYR A 76 8.48 1.87 14.21
CA TYR A 76 9.12 1.23 13.06
C TYR A 76 10.51 1.83 12.77
N ARG A 77 10.64 3.16 12.76
CA ARG A 77 11.90 3.88 12.48
C ARG A 77 12.96 3.69 13.57
N GLN A 78 12.58 3.31 14.79
CA GLN A 78 13.55 2.96 15.85
C GLN A 78 14.20 1.59 15.60
N GLN A 79 13.50 0.69 14.90
CA GLN A 79 13.96 -0.68 14.65
C GLN A 79 14.53 -0.88 13.24
N TYR A 80 14.04 -0.11 12.26
CA TYR A 80 14.39 -0.27 10.86
C TYR A 80 14.81 1.07 10.25
N SER A 81 16.01 1.10 9.66
CA SER A 81 16.53 2.26 8.94
C SER A 81 15.95 2.39 7.52
N LYS A 82 15.49 1.28 6.93
CA LYS A 82 14.91 1.21 5.59
C LYS A 82 13.73 0.25 5.56
N ALA A 83 12.82 0.47 4.62
CA ALA A 83 11.74 -0.47 4.34
C ALA A 83 12.29 -1.79 3.75
N THR A 84 11.64 -2.92 4.00
CA THR A 84 12.01 -4.16 3.31
C THR A 84 11.66 -4.06 1.82
N PRO A 85 12.26 -4.88 0.93
CA PRO A 85 11.97 -4.80 -0.51
C PRO A 85 10.48 -4.88 -0.86
N ILE A 86 9.75 -5.81 -0.20
CA ILE A 86 8.30 -5.95 -0.43
C ILE A 86 7.52 -4.75 0.09
N GLN A 87 7.88 -4.20 1.25
CA GLN A 87 7.25 -2.99 1.81
C GLN A 87 7.49 -1.77 0.91
N SER A 88 8.74 -1.59 0.48
CA SER A 88 9.19 -0.49 -0.38
C SER A 88 8.35 -0.38 -1.65
N GLN A 89 8.06 -1.51 -2.30
CA GLN A 89 7.30 -1.52 -3.55
C GLN A 89 5.78 -1.57 -3.32
N VAL A 90 5.29 -2.26 -2.29
CA VAL A 90 3.84 -2.43 -2.05
C VAL A 90 3.20 -1.18 -1.47
N TRP A 91 3.83 -0.49 -0.51
CA TRP A 91 3.25 0.70 0.12
C TRP A 91 2.78 1.77 -0.87
N PRO A 92 3.56 2.22 -1.87
CA PRO A 92 3.10 3.23 -2.81
C PRO A 92 1.97 2.72 -3.71
N ILE A 93 1.93 1.41 -4.02
CA ILE A 93 0.84 0.80 -4.81
C ILE A 93 -0.46 0.79 -3.99
N ALA A 94 -0.39 0.30 -2.75
CA ALA A 94 -1.54 0.15 -1.87
C ALA A 94 -2.10 1.51 -1.39
N LEU A 95 -1.22 2.49 -1.13
CA LEU A 95 -1.62 3.86 -0.79
C LEU A 95 -2.27 4.59 -1.98
N GLY A 96 -1.91 4.23 -3.21
CA GLY A 96 -2.63 4.68 -4.41
C GLY A 96 -3.96 3.97 -4.66
N GLY A 97 -4.41 3.09 -3.75
CA GLY A 97 -5.70 2.43 -3.84
C GLY A 97 -5.82 1.38 -4.93
N ARG A 98 -4.68 0.95 -5.49
CA ARG A 98 -4.62 -0.06 -6.56
C ARG A 98 -4.53 -1.46 -5.98
N ASP A 99 -5.14 -2.40 -6.68
CA ASP A 99 -4.97 -3.81 -6.39
C ASP A 99 -3.53 -4.25 -6.72
N CYS A 100 -2.96 -5.10 -5.88
CA CYS A 100 -1.61 -5.60 -6.05
C CYS A 100 -1.47 -7.03 -5.52
N ILE A 101 -0.60 -7.81 -6.15
CA ILE A 101 -0.19 -9.13 -5.69
C ILE A 101 1.29 -9.03 -5.32
N GLY A 102 1.60 -9.16 -4.03
CA GLY A 102 2.96 -9.11 -3.50
C GLY A 102 3.50 -10.50 -3.18
N LEU A 103 4.48 -10.98 -3.96
CA LEU A 103 5.15 -12.26 -3.73
C LEU A 103 6.50 -12.01 -3.04
N SER A 104 6.72 -12.62 -1.89
CA SER A 104 7.99 -12.56 -1.16
C SER A 104 8.08 -13.70 -0.14
N GLU A 105 9.29 -14.03 0.31
CA GLU A 105 9.58 -15.12 1.24
C GLU A 105 8.97 -14.90 2.63
N THR A 106 8.91 -15.95 3.47
CA THR A 106 8.53 -15.80 4.88
C THR A 106 9.52 -14.89 5.62
N GLY A 107 9.07 -14.14 6.61
CA GLY A 107 9.93 -13.19 7.34
C GLY A 107 10.28 -11.88 6.61
N SER A 108 9.94 -11.71 5.32
CA SER A 108 10.22 -10.50 4.53
C SER A 108 9.43 -9.23 4.92
N GLY A 109 8.57 -9.32 5.94
CA GLY A 109 7.77 -8.18 6.40
C GLY A 109 6.46 -7.93 5.63
N LYS A 110 5.92 -8.93 4.91
CA LYS A 110 4.62 -8.85 4.21
C LYS A 110 3.47 -8.35 5.10
N THR A 111 3.45 -8.72 6.38
CA THR A 111 2.42 -8.28 7.34
C THR A 111 2.31 -6.76 7.39
N LEU A 112 3.42 -6.06 7.55
CA LEU A 112 3.43 -4.58 7.54
C LEU A 112 3.27 -3.99 6.14
N ALA A 113 3.59 -4.75 5.08
CA ALA A 113 3.39 -4.31 3.71
C ALA A 113 1.89 -4.06 3.40
N TYR A 114 0.97 -4.88 3.93
CA TYR A 114 -0.47 -4.65 3.78
C TYR A 114 -1.12 -3.95 4.98
N SER A 115 -0.71 -4.26 6.22
CA SER A 115 -1.40 -3.74 7.41
C SER A 115 -1.22 -2.24 7.58
N LEU A 116 -0.03 -1.69 7.26
CA LEU A 116 0.21 -0.25 7.43
C LEU A 116 -0.66 0.59 6.47
N PRO A 117 -0.71 0.31 5.15
CA PRO A 117 -1.67 0.96 4.26
C PRO A 117 -3.13 0.72 4.69
N ALA A 118 -3.50 -0.49 5.11
CA ALA A 118 -4.88 -0.79 5.52
C ALA A 118 -5.31 0.02 6.75
N LEU A 119 -4.46 0.11 7.78
CA LEU A 119 -4.72 0.92 8.97
C LEU A 119 -4.86 2.40 8.61
N PHE A 120 -4.00 2.90 7.72
CA PHE A 120 -4.10 4.27 7.24
C PHE A 120 -5.39 4.52 6.47
N HIS A 121 -5.76 3.63 5.54
CA HIS A 121 -7.03 3.69 4.81
C HIS A 121 -8.22 3.77 5.77
N LEU A 122 -8.25 2.92 6.81
CA LEU A 122 -9.31 2.94 7.84
C LEU A 122 -9.38 4.27 8.58
N GLN A 123 -8.23 4.80 9.01
CA GLN A 123 -8.16 6.10 9.70
C GLN A 123 -8.71 7.23 8.84
N GLU A 124 -8.36 7.26 7.56
CA GLU A 124 -8.82 8.30 6.65
C GLU A 124 -10.32 8.18 6.31
N GLN A 125 -10.87 6.96 6.24
CA GLN A 125 -12.33 6.79 6.10
C GLN A 125 -13.07 7.33 7.34
N LEU A 126 -12.57 7.05 8.55
CA LEU A 126 -13.17 7.53 9.79
C LEU A 126 -13.16 9.06 9.89
N LYS A 127 -12.07 9.70 9.44
CA LYS A 127 -11.97 11.17 9.38
C LYS A 127 -12.93 11.78 8.36
N ALA A 128 -13.15 11.11 7.23
CA ALA A 128 -14.06 11.60 6.18
C ALA A 128 -15.55 11.47 6.58
N ALA A 129 -15.86 10.56 7.50
CA ALA A 129 -17.22 10.32 7.99
C ALA A 129 -17.59 11.14 9.25
N ALA A 130 -16.61 11.79 9.89
CA ALA A 130 -16.78 12.63 11.08
C ALA A 130 -16.99 14.10 10.68
#